data_AF-A0A6A2Y817-F1
#
_entry.id   AF-A0A6A2Y817-F1
#
_cell.length_a   1.000
_cell.length_b   1.000
_cell.length_c   1.000
_cell.angle_alpha   90.00
_cell.angle_beta   90.00
_cell.angle_gamma   90.00
#
_symmetry.space_group_name_H-M   'P 1'
#
loop_
_entity.id
_entity.type
_entity.pdbx_description
1 polymer ?
#
loop_
_entity_poly.entity_id
_entity_poly.type
_entity_poly.pdbx_seq_one_letter_code
_entity_poly.pdbx_strand_id
1 'polypeptide(L)'
;MEIDIMVDFEDYFPSMMVRLGAEGFIGELCNGFRLLMDCERGLITFESLKRNSVIVGLNDMGDDEIVCMLSEGTWMEMGHWTRLNFVFSCLG
;
A
#
# COMPACT_ATOMS: atom_id res chain seq x y z
N MET A 1 -17.12 14.11 -17.59
CA MET A 1 -15.71 14.50 -17.42
C MET A 1 -15.26 13.72 -16.21
N GLU A 2 -14.85 12.46 -16.42
CA GLU A 2 -14.19 11.71 -15.37
C GLU A 2 -12.88 12.42 -15.13
N ILE A 3 -12.72 12.95 -13.92
CA ILE A 3 -11.46 13.51 -13.46
C ILE A 3 -10.63 12.27 -13.18
N ASP A 4 -9.82 11.86 -14.15
CA ASP A 4 -8.77 10.86 -13.93
C ASP A 4 -7.76 11.53 -13.01
N ILE A 5 -7.94 11.35 -11.70
CA ILE A 5 -7.00 11.81 -10.69
C ILE A 5 -5.82 10.86 -10.80
N MET A 6 -4.96 11.10 -11.79
CA MET A 6 -3.70 10.40 -11.95
C MET A 6 -2.79 10.85 -10.81
N VAL A 7 -2.90 10.18 -9.68
CA VAL A 7 -1.95 10.30 -8.58
C VAL A 7 -0.71 9.53 -9.03
N ASP A 8 0.36 10.25 -9.34
CA ASP A 8 1.61 9.66 -9.77
C ASP A 8 2.34 9.10 -8.54
N PHE A 9 2.31 7.79 -8.38
CA PHE A 9 2.99 7.11 -7.29
C PHE A 9 4.32 6.55 -7.77
N GLU A 10 5.38 6.77 -6.99
CA GLU A 10 6.70 6.24 -7.29
C GLU A 10 6.85 4.81 -6.77
N ASP A 11 7.35 3.89 -7.61
CA ASP A 11 7.55 2.50 -7.22
C ASP A 11 8.90 2.28 -6.51
N TYR A 12 8.85 2.15 -5.19
CA TYR A 12 10.06 1.94 -4.38
C TYR A 12 10.52 0.49 -4.29
N PHE A 13 9.80 -0.50 -4.82
CA PHE A 13 10.16 -1.91 -4.68
C PHE A 13 11.49 -2.31 -5.28
N PRO A 14 11.89 -1.85 -6.48
CA PRO A 14 13.21 -2.15 -7.01
C PRO A 14 14.31 -1.68 -6.04
N SER A 15 14.14 -0.49 -5.46
CA SER A 15 15.10 0.07 -4.52
C SER A 15 15.14 -0.70 -3.18
N MET A 16 13.97 -1.10 -2.66
CA MET A 16 13.86 -1.89 -1.44
C MET A 16 14.43 -3.30 -1.62
N MET A 17 14.13 -3.96 -2.73
CA MET A 17 14.68 -5.29 -3.05
C MET A 17 16.20 -5.26 -3.16
N VAL A 18 16.78 -4.23 -3.79
CA VAL A 18 18.23 -4.07 -3.88
C VAL A 18 18.86 -3.86 -2.50
N ARG A 19 18.20 -3.12 -1.61
CA ARG A 19 18.72 -2.80 -0.26
C ARG A 19 18.56 -3.94 0.74
N LEU A 20 17.43 -4.64 0.72
CA LEU A 20 17.02 -5.61 1.75
C LEU A 20 17.19 -7.07 1.31
N GLY A 21 17.36 -7.32 0.01
CA GLY A 21 17.25 -8.66 -0.56
C GLY A 21 15.82 -9.20 -0.50
N ALA A 22 15.59 -10.39 -1.08
CA ALA A 22 14.25 -10.95 -1.22
C ALA A 22 13.57 -11.25 0.13
N GLU A 23 14.29 -11.88 1.08
CA GLU A 23 13.73 -12.22 2.40
C GLU A 23 13.44 -10.97 3.24
N GLY A 24 14.37 -9.99 3.24
CA GLY A 24 14.18 -8.74 3.95
C GLY A 24 13.02 -7.91 3.37
N PHE A 25 12.92 -7.88 2.03
CA PHE A 25 11.81 -7.24 1.34
C PHE A 25 10.45 -7.85 1.73
N ILE A 26 10.32 -9.18 1.69
CA ILE A 26 9.09 -9.87 2.11
C ILE A 26 8.78 -9.60 3.59
N GLY A 27 9.80 -9.56 4.44
CA GLY A 27 9.66 -9.21 5.85
C GLY A 27 9.08 -7.82 6.07
N GLU A 28 9.61 -6.81 5.38
CA GLU A 28 9.10 -5.43 5.45
C GLU A 28 7.67 -5.32 4.91
N LEU A 29 7.34 -5.96 3.80
CA LEU A 29 5.96 -6.01 3.28
C LEU A 29 4.99 -6.61 4.31
N CYS A 30 5.39 -7.72 4.94
CA CYS A 30 4.57 -8.38 5.96
C CYS A 30 4.40 -7.51 7.21
N ASN A 31 5.45 -6.80 7.63
CA ASN A 31 5.41 -5.90 8.78
C ASN A 31 4.52 -4.69 8.49
N GLY A 32 4.71 -4.05 7.34
CA GLY A 32 3.87 -2.96 6.88
C GLY A 32 2.40 -3.37 6.77
N PHE A 33 2.12 -4.57 6.26
CA PHE A 33 0.74 -5.07 6.18
C PHE A 33 0.09 -5.18 7.56
N ARG A 34 0.82 -5.75 8.52
CA ARG A 34 0.34 -5.88 9.91
C ARG A 34 0.10 -4.54 10.58
N LEU A 35 0.87 -3.51 10.22
CA LEU A 35 0.68 -2.16 10.73
C LEU A 35 -0.54 -1.47 10.12
N LEU A 36 -0.84 -1.70 8.84
CA LEU A 36 -1.91 -1.01 8.11
C LEU A 36 -3.25 -1.75 8.10
N MET A 37 -3.24 -3.07 8.34
CA MET A 37 -4.44 -3.89 8.30
C MET A 37 -5.38 -3.60 9.47
N ASP A 38 -6.67 -3.75 9.22
CA ASP A 38 -7.65 -3.96 10.26
C ASP A 38 -7.44 -5.36 10.85
N CYS A 39 -7.06 -5.42 12.13
CA CYS A 39 -6.80 -6.70 12.82
C CYS A 39 -8.03 -7.58 12.98
N GLU A 40 -9.23 -6.98 13.08
CA GLU A 40 -10.48 -7.74 13.19
C GLU A 40 -10.87 -8.36 11.86
N ARG A 41 -10.67 -7.61 10.77
CA ARG A 41 -11.05 -8.04 9.41
C ARG A 41 -9.98 -8.81 8.65
N GLY A 42 -8.73 -8.75 9.11
CA GLY A 42 -7.62 -9.44 8.45
C GLY A 42 -7.16 -8.78 7.14
N LEU A 43 -7.58 -7.54 6.86
CA LEU A 43 -7.39 -6.87 5.56
C LEU A 43 -7.16 -5.37 5.76
N ILE A 44 -6.46 -4.72 4.83
CA ILE A 44 -6.36 -3.24 4.80
C ILE A 44 -7.71 -2.67 4.31
N THR A 45 -8.37 -1.89 5.14
CA THR A 45 -9.61 -1.18 4.82
C THR A 45 -9.32 0.31 4.64
N PHE A 46 -10.25 1.06 4.05
CA PHE A 46 -10.15 2.52 3.97
C PHE A 46 -9.93 3.15 5.35
N GLU A 47 -10.71 2.73 6.34
CA GLU A 47 -10.58 3.24 7.71
C GLU A 47 -9.26 2.84 8.35
N SER A 48 -8.79 1.60 8.18
CA SER A 48 -7.52 1.15 8.77
C SER A 48 -6.32 1.83 8.11
N LEU A 49 -6.34 1.97 6.78
CA LEU A 49 -5.30 2.67 6.04
C LEU A 49 -5.24 4.14 6.46
N LYS A 50 -6.38 4.85 6.48
CA LYS A 50 -6.47 6.25 6.90
C LYS A 50 -6.01 6.49 8.34
N ARG A 51 -6.34 5.57 9.24
CA ARG A 51 -5.97 5.67 10.66
C ARG A 51 -4.49 5.34 10.89
N ASN A 52 -3.98 4.32 10.21
CA ASN A 52 -2.66 3.76 10.48
C ASN A 52 -1.58 4.35 9.56
N SER A 53 -1.93 5.04 8.47
CA SER A 53 -0.98 5.79 7.62
C SER A 53 -0.19 6.82 8.42
N VAL A 54 -0.84 7.46 9.39
CA VAL A 54 -0.21 8.36 10.37
C VAL A 54 0.97 7.70 11.10
N ILE A 55 0.85 6.41 11.44
CA ILE A 55 1.85 5.65 12.20
C ILE A 55 3.09 5.36 11.35
N VAL A 56 2.90 5.16 10.04
CA VAL A 56 3.98 4.95 9.08
C VAL A 56 4.53 6.27 8.51
N GLY A 57 4.15 7.41 9.09
CA GLY A 57 4.71 8.72 8.74
C GLY A 57 3.98 9.48 7.64
N LEU A 58 2.78 9.02 7.25
CA LEU A 58 2.00 9.59 6.15
C LEU A 58 0.77 10.32 6.69
N ASN A 59 1.03 11.46 7.30
CA ASN A 59 0.02 12.29 7.97
C ASN A 59 -0.88 13.08 7.02
N ASP A 60 -0.48 13.22 5.75
CA ASP A 60 -1.14 14.12 4.79
C ASP A 60 -1.85 13.40 3.64
N MET A 61 -2.16 12.10 3.79
CA MET A 61 -2.91 11.38 2.76
C MET A 61 -4.36 11.88 2.65
N GLY A 62 -4.75 12.30 1.46
CA GLY A 62 -6.12 12.65 1.10
C GLY A 62 -7.05 11.43 1.00
N ASP A 63 -8.36 11.65 1.18
CA ASP A 63 -9.34 10.56 1.02
C ASP A 63 -9.36 10.00 -0.40
N ASP A 64 -9.12 10.85 -1.39
CA ASP A 64 -8.94 10.50 -2.80
C ASP A 64 -7.68 9.65 -3.03
N GLU A 65 -6.55 9.98 -2.42
CA GLU A 65 -5.32 9.19 -2.53
C GLU A 65 -5.50 7.79 -1.91
N ILE A 66 -6.15 7.69 -0.75
CA ILE A 66 -6.45 6.41 -0.09
C ILE A 66 -7.42 5.58 -0.94
N VAL A 67 -8.41 6.21 -1.58
CA VAL A 67 -9.30 5.53 -2.52
C VAL A 67 -8.53 5.03 -3.74
N CYS A 68 -7.62 5.82 -4.31
CA CYS A 68 -6.77 5.38 -5.42
C CYS A 68 -5.91 4.18 -5.01
N MET A 69 -5.22 4.25 -3.86
CA MET A 69 -4.41 3.15 -3.33
C MET A 69 -5.19 1.85 -3.16
N LEU A 70 -6.43 1.94 -2.69
CA LEU A 70 -7.30 0.78 -2.53
C LEU A 70 -7.88 0.28 -3.86
N SER A 71 -8.13 1.18 -4.81
CA SER A 71 -8.75 0.87 -6.11
C SER A 71 -7.75 0.23 -7.08
N GLU A 72 -6.51 0.72 -7.13
CA GLU A 72 -5.45 0.13 -7.97
C GLU A 72 -5.04 -1.28 -7.49
N GLY A 73 -5.22 -1.57 -6.20
CA GLY A 73 -5.03 -2.90 -5.63
C GLY A 73 -6.10 -3.95 -6.00
N THR A 74 -7.09 -3.62 -6.86
CA THR A 74 -8.26 -4.51 -7.15
C THR A 74 -8.14 -5.39 -8.39
N TRP A 75 -7.03 -5.36 -9.13
CA TRP A 75 -6.84 -6.26 -10.28
C TRP A 75 -6.39 -7.65 -9.82
N MET A 76 -7.36 -8.53 -9.57
CA MET A 76 -7.17 -9.96 -9.34
C MET A 76 -7.26 -10.72 -10.67
N GLU A 77 -6.12 -10.87 -11.35
CA GLU A 77 -5.94 -11.93 -12.33
C GLU A 77 -4.63 -12.66 -11.97
N MET A 78 -4.75 -13.89 -11.48
CA MET A 78 -3.65 -14.84 -11.29
C MET A 78 -2.61 -14.49 -10.20
N GLY A 79 -2.98 -14.65 -8.92
CA GLY A 79 -2.02 -15.08 -7.88
C GLY A 79 -0.86 -14.15 -7.52
N HIS A 80 -0.85 -12.90 -7.99
CA HIS A 80 0.10 -11.89 -7.56
C HIS A 80 -0.48 -11.04 -6.42
N TRP A 81 0.37 -10.62 -5.49
CA TRP A 81 0.02 -9.89 -4.27
C TRP A 81 -0.40 -8.43 -4.55
N THR A 82 -1.36 -8.19 -5.46
CA THR A 82 -1.67 -6.85 -6.01
C THR A 82 -2.09 -5.84 -4.94
N ARG A 83 -2.90 -6.26 -3.96
CA ARG A 83 -3.45 -5.37 -2.92
C ARG A 83 -2.40 -4.87 -1.92
N LEU A 84 -1.31 -5.60 -1.73
CA LEU A 84 -0.18 -5.17 -0.89
C LEU A 84 0.85 -4.43 -1.71
N ASN A 85 1.08 -4.88 -2.95
CA ASN A 85 2.11 -4.33 -3.81
C ASN A 85 1.94 -2.82 -3.96
N PHE A 86 0.77 -2.34 -4.38
CA PHE A 86 0.63 -0.93 -4.66
C PHE A 86 0.71 -0.07 -3.40
N VAL A 87 0.00 -0.47 -2.33
CA VAL A 87 0.05 0.23 -1.04
C VAL A 87 1.50 0.35 -0.57
N PHE A 88 2.29 -0.72 -0.50
CA PHE A 88 3.68 -0.62 -0.03
C PHE A 88 4.64 0.06 -1.00
N SER A 89 4.38 -0.06 -2.30
CA SER A 89 5.18 0.59 -3.34
C SER A 89 5.13 2.11 -3.18
N CYS A 90 4.00 2.68 -2.76
CA CYS A 90 3.81 4.13 -2.55
C CYS A 90 4.30 4.65 -1.19
N LEU A 91 4.58 3.77 -0.22
CA LEU A 91 4.92 4.13 1.17
C LEU A 91 6.44 4.22 1.42
N GLY A 92 7.25 4.07 0.37
CA GLY A 92 8.72 4.02 0.44
C GLY A 92 9.42 5.37 0.50
#